data_AF-A0A8K1FRT3-F1
#
_entry.id   AF-A0A8K1FRT3-F1
#
_cell.length_a   1.000
_cell.length_b   1.000
_cell.length_c   1.000
_cell.angle_alpha   90.00
_cell.angle_beta   90.00
_cell.angle_gamma   90.00
#
_symmetry.space_group_name_H-M   'P 1'
#
loop_
_entity.id
_entity.type
_entity.pdbx_description
1 polymer ?
#
loop_
_entity_poly.entity_id
_entity_poly.type
_entity_poly.pdbx_seq_one_letter_code
_entity_poly.pdbx_strand_id
1 'polypeptide(L)'
;MTTPEALRTALDAAFPPVQFAMAYGSGVFAQKNHDASTSMIDLVFAVDDPKQWHAANLERNAGHYSFLKWFGADTITAVQENYGAGLYYNTLVPLLNPAVGNRLIKYGVVSTKTLCEDLTAWKTLYLSGRMHKPVSILSATDGIHAASAQNLAHAVHYALLCLPEKFSRMDLFMKIAGISYLGDFRMTFGENPRKVRNIVEANYPAFQELYQSHLQNSPFLSPSLSDNDILVSNAVSPTVHTELLDSLPANVARRVGSAERLADRKVAKKSVQRAVASVVNRYSRSQSIKGIVTAGAVKSVVYVAQKLQRTYFKR
;
A
#
# COMPACT_ATOMS: atom_id res chain seq x y z
N MET A 1 -16.80 16.71 5.47
CA MET A 1 -15.67 15.84 5.07
C MET A 1 -15.01 16.47 3.85
N THR A 2 -13.68 16.44 3.75
CA THR A 2 -12.95 16.91 2.56
C THR A 2 -13.25 15.97 1.39
N THR A 3 -13.78 16.48 0.27
CA THR A 3 -14.03 15.65 -0.92
C THR A 3 -12.72 15.36 -1.67
N PRO A 4 -12.65 14.27 -2.45
CA PRO A 4 -11.49 13.98 -3.31
C PRO A 4 -11.14 15.14 -4.26
N GLU A 5 -12.14 15.82 -4.82
CA GLU A 5 -11.97 16.96 -5.73
C GLU A 5 -11.39 18.18 -5.01
N ALA A 6 -11.92 18.52 -3.82
CA ALA A 6 -11.39 19.60 -3.01
C ALA A 6 -9.95 19.33 -2.58
N LEU A 7 -9.64 18.08 -2.22
CA LEU A 7 -8.29 17.66 -1.88
C LEU A 7 -7.35 17.77 -3.08
N ARG A 8 -7.77 17.30 -4.26
CA ARG A 8 -7.00 17.42 -5.49
C ARG A 8 -6.67 18.89 -5.80
N THR A 9 -7.66 19.77 -5.81
CA THR A 9 -7.47 21.21 -6.06
C THR A 9 -6.48 21.82 -5.06
N ALA A 10 -6.57 21.46 -3.79
CA ALA A 10 -5.64 21.96 -2.78
C ALA A 10 -4.20 21.46 -3.00
N LEU A 11 -4.03 20.21 -3.47
CA LEU A 11 -2.72 19.64 -3.76
C LEU A 11 -2.11 20.24 -5.04
N ASP A 12 -2.90 20.41 -6.09
CA ASP A 12 -2.46 21.01 -7.36
C ASP A 12 -1.97 22.46 -7.15
N ALA A 13 -2.59 23.20 -6.22
CA ALA A 13 -2.14 24.54 -5.84
C ALA A 13 -0.86 24.54 -4.98
N ALA A 14 -0.69 23.54 -4.11
CA ALA A 14 0.39 23.52 -3.12
C ALA A 14 1.69 22.87 -3.61
N PHE A 15 1.63 21.96 -4.60
CA PHE A 15 2.76 21.12 -5.01
C PHE A 15 3.14 21.31 -6.48
N PRO A 16 4.38 20.97 -6.88
CA PRO A 16 4.69 20.79 -8.29
C PRO A 16 3.89 19.63 -8.90
N PRO A 17 3.70 19.60 -10.23
CA PRO A 17 2.91 18.56 -10.91
C PRO A 17 3.35 17.14 -10.60
N VAL A 18 2.41 16.19 -10.62
CA VAL A 18 2.61 14.77 -10.33
C VAL A 18 1.91 13.91 -11.39
N GLN A 19 2.41 12.70 -11.63
CA GLN A 19 1.78 11.73 -12.53
C GLN A 19 0.73 10.87 -11.83
N PHE A 20 0.80 10.82 -10.51
CA PHE A 20 -0.15 10.09 -9.68
C PHE A 20 -0.22 10.71 -8.30
N ALA A 21 -1.43 10.78 -7.76
CA ALA A 21 -1.68 11.11 -6.37
C ALA A 21 -2.74 10.18 -5.81
N MET A 22 -2.46 9.59 -4.64
CA MET A 22 -3.48 8.90 -3.85
C MET A 22 -3.51 9.41 -2.41
N ALA A 23 -4.70 9.38 -1.82
CA ALA A 23 -4.93 9.60 -0.41
C ALA A 23 -5.39 8.31 0.26
N TYR A 24 -4.92 8.06 1.48
CA TYR A 24 -5.27 6.88 2.25
C TYR A 24 -5.20 7.12 3.75
N GLY A 25 -5.52 6.07 4.53
CA GLY A 25 -5.45 6.10 5.98
C GLY A 25 -6.74 6.59 6.64
N SER A 26 -6.70 6.75 7.97
CA SER A 26 -7.87 7.08 8.80
C SER A 26 -8.42 8.48 8.56
N GLY A 27 -7.66 9.37 7.91
CA GLY A 27 -8.10 10.71 7.52
C GLY A 27 -8.91 10.76 6.23
N VAL A 28 -9.02 9.64 5.50
CA VAL A 28 -9.76 9.49 4.24
C VAL A 28 -10.83 8.42 4.37
N PHE A 29 -10.50 7.29 5.01
CA PHE A 29 -11.40 6.16 5.21
C PHE A 29 -11.72 6.00 6.69
N ALA A 30 -13.01 5.81 7.01
CA ALA A 30 -13.45 5.61 8.38
C ALA A 30 -12.75 4.40 9.02
N GLN A 31 -12.23 4.59 10.23
CA GLN A 31 -11.79 3.49 11.09
C GLN A 31 -12.69 3.47 12.32
N LYS A 32 -13.11 2.27 12.74
CA LYS A 32 -13.93 2.09 13.95
C LYS A 32 -13.24 2.79 15.14
N ASN A 33 -13.97 3.66 15.84
CA ASN A 33 -13.52 4.47 16.98
C ASN A 33 -12.47 5.57 16.65
N HIS A 34 -12.45 6.11 15.42
CA HIS A 34 -11.53 7.18 15.05
C HIS A 34 -12.24 8.38 14.40
N ASP A 35 -11.98 9.58 14.90
CA ASP A 35 -12.42 10.82 14.26
C ASP A 35 -11.52 11.13 13.06
N ALA A 36 -12.12 11.19 11.87
CA ALA A 36 -11.43 11.47 10.62
C ALA A 36 -11.03 12.95 10.49
N SER A 37 -11.73 13.87 11.16
CA SER A 37 -11.53 15.32 11.04
C SER A 37 -10.19 15.79 11.65
N THR A 38 -9.73 15.10 12.69
CA THR A 38 -8.45 15.36 13.38
C THR A 38 -7.31 14.48 12.86
N SER A 39 -7.60 13.55 11.94
CA SER A 39 -6.61 12.64 11.39
C SER A 39 -5.78 13.29 10.30
N MET A 40 -4.47 13.08 10.39
CA MET A 40 -3.54 13.40 9.31
C MET A 40 -3.91 12.61 8.05
N ILE A 41 -3.90 13.28 6.89
CA ILE A 41 -4.11 12.63 5.60
C ILE A 41 -2.76 12.05 5.15
N ASP A 42 -2.73 10.75 4.87
CA ASP A 42 -1.57 10.11 4.25
C ASP A 42 -1.70 10.14 2.73
N LEU A 43 -0.67 10.64 2.05
CA LEU A 43 -0.62 10.85 0.61
C LEU A 43 0.60 10.13 0.01
N VAL A 44 0.49 9.74 -1.25
CA VAL A 44 1.62 9.32 -2.08
C VAL A 44 1.53 10.00 -3.43
N PHE A 45 2.66 10.56 -3.89
CA PHE A 45 2.86 11.15 -5.19
C PHE A 45 3.84 10.33 -6.01
N ALA A 46 3.51 10.05 -7.27
CA ALA A 46 4.47 9.53 -8.24
C ALA A 46 4.89 10.61 -9.22
N VAL A 47 6.19 10.69 -9.48
CA VAL A 47 6.81 11.72 -10.32
C VAL A 47 7.84 11.08 -11.25
N ASP A 48 8.04 11.61 -12.45
CA ASP A 48 8.96 10.99 -13.40
C ASP A 48 10.42 11.25 -13.05
N ASP A 49 10.73 12.50 -12.68
CA ASP A 49 12.05 12.91 -12.20
C ASP A 49 11.95 13.42 -10.75
N PRO A 50 12.23 12.56 -9.74
CA PRO A 50 12.22 12.97 -8.35
C PRO A 50 13.22 14.09 -8.02
N LYS A 51 14.37 14.16 -8.70
CA LYS A 51 15.36 15.21 -8.45
C LYS A 51 14.79 16.56 -8.86
N GLN A 52 14.27 16.65 -10.09
CA GLN A 52 13.64 17.87 -10.57
C GLN A 52 12.43 18.25 -9.72
N TRP A 53 11.59 17.28 -9.36
CA TRP A 53 10.41 17.53 -8.53
C TRP A 53 10.80 18.02 -7.13
N HIS A 54 11.81 17.41 -6.50
CA HIS A 54 12.29 17.83 -5.19
C HIS A 54 12.92 19.21 -5.22
N ALA A 55 13.64 19.58 -6.28
CA ALA A 55 14.17 20.93 -6.48
C ALA A 55 13.04 21.97 -6.51
N ALA A 56 12.03 21.76 -7.38
CA ALA A 56 10.87 22.64 -7.47
C ALA A 56 10.07 22.70 -6.15
N ASN A 57 9.92 21.56 -5.46
CA ASN A 57 9.22 21.53 -4.18
C ASN A 57 10.06 22.14 -3.04
N LEU A 58 11.38 22.19 -3.12
CA LEU A 58 12.21 22.92 -2.15
C LEU A 58 12.03 24.43 -2.32
N GLU A 59 11.97 24.93 -3.54
CA GLU A 59 11.71 26.36 -3.82
C GLU A 59 10.35 26.80 -3.26
N ARG A 60 9.32 25.99 -3.45
CA ARG A 60 7.95 26.30 -2.97
C ARG A 60 7.76 26.00 -1.48
N ASN A 61 8.33 24.89 -1.02
CA ASN A 61 7.94 24.23 0.24
C ASN A 61 9.15 23.73 1.06
N ALA A 62 10.24 24.50 1.11
CA ALA A 62 11.44 24.16 1.89
C ALA A 62 11.15 23.82 3.37
N GLY A 63 10.07 24.35 3.96
CA GLY A 63 9.66 24.05 5.33
C GLY A 63 9.15 22.62 5.55
N HIS A 64 8.76 21.90 4.50
CA HIS A 64 8.25 20.53 4.63
C HIS A 64 9.35 19.53 4.98
N TYR A 65 10.54 19.77 4.44
CA TYR A 65 11.71 18.92 4.58
C TYR A 65 12.39 19.11 5.93
N SER A 66 13.04 18.04 6.41
CA SER A 66 13.94 18.08 7.55
C SER A 66 15.25 18.80 7.20
N PHE A 67 16.29 18.63 8.02
CA PHE A 67 17.62 19.18 7.77
C PHE A 67 18.22 18.76 6.41
N LEU A 68 17.71 17.69 5.77
CA LEU A 68 18.17 17.25 4.45
C LEU A 68 18.00 18.31 3.35
N LYS A 69 17.11 19.30 3.53
CA LYS A 69 16.95 20.42 2.59
C LYS A 69 18.23 21.21 2.36
N TRP A 70 19.11 21.30 3.35
CA TRP A 70 20.35 22.06 3.28
C TRP A 70 21.40 21.40 2.36
N PHE A 71 21.22 20.12 2.03
CA PHE A 71 22.07 19.38 1.09
C PHE A 71 21.46 19.27 -0.32
N GLY A 72 20.34 19.95 -0.57
CA GLY A 72 19.71 20.04 -1.89
C GLY A 72 18.95 18.79 -2.35
N ALA A 73 18.34 18.92 -3.53
CA ALA A 73 17.49 17.89 -4.13
C ALA A 73 18.24 16.60 -4.49
N ASP A 74 19.53 16.69 -4.83
CA ASP A 74 20.39 15.54 -5.14
C ASP A 74 20.48 14.57 -3.95
N THR A 75 20.78 15.10 -2.76
CA THR A 75 20.89 14.30 -1.55
C THR A 75 19.55 13.68 -1.16
N ILE A 76 18.46 14.46 -1.25
CA ILE A 76 17.10 13.96 -0.96
C ILE A 76 16.74 12.82 -1.91
N THR A 77 17.03 12.98 -3.19
CA THR A 77 16.73 11.96 -4.22
C THR A 77 17.59 10.70 -4.02
N ALA A 78 18.87 10.86 -3.70
CA ALA A 78 19.73 9.73 -3.35
C ALA A 78 19.19 8.97 -2.13
N VAL A 79 18.69 9.67 -1.10
CA VAL A 79 18.03 9.05 0.06
C VAL A 79 16.70 8.38 -0.33
N GLN A 80 15.95 8.99 -1.26
CA GLN A 80 14.71 8.43 -1.77
C GLN A 80 14.96 7.08 -2.45
N GLU A 81 15.78 7.07 -3.50
CA GLU A 81 15.92 5.97 -4.46
C GLU A 81 16.80 4.83 -3.93
N ASN A 82 17.85 5.13 -3.16
CA ASN A 82 18.83 4.11 -2.75
C ASN A 82 18.44 3.35 -1.48
N TYR A 83 17.38 3.76 -0.77
CA TYR A 83 17.02 3.19 0.54
C TYR A 83 15.53 2.86 0.66
N GLY A 84 15.23 1.83 1.44
CA GLY A 84 13.86 1.42 1.72
C GLY A 84 13.10 1.05 0.46
N ALA A 85 11.86 1.50 0.36
CA ALA A 85 10.97 1.21 -0.77
C ALA A 85 10.96 2.29 -1.87
N GLY A 86 12.01 3.11 -1.97
CA GLY A 86 12.06 4.19 -2.97
C GLY A 86 11.20 5.41 -2.64
N LEU A 87 10.65 5.50 -1.41
CA LEU A 87 9.76 6.59 -0.98
C LEU A 87 10.43 7.59 -0.05
N TYR A 88 10.35 8.88 -0.35
CA TYR A 88 10.73 9.94 0.57
C TYR A 88 9.49 10.56 1.22
N TYR A 89 9.38 10.50 2.55
CA TYR A 89 8.21 11.05 3.27
C TYR A 89 8.54 12.38 3.93
N ASN A 90 7.66 13.36 3.71
CA ASN A 90 7.50 14.53 4.55
C ASN A 90 6.26 14.35 5.43
N THR A 91 6.32 14.79 6.69
CA THR A 91 5.24 14.57 7.67
C THR A 91 5.00 15.80 8.55
N LEU A 92 3.83 15.86 9.15
CA LEU A 92 3.35 16.99 9.96
C LEU A 92 3.39 18.29 9.14
N VAL A 93 2.97 18.20 7.88
CA VAL A 93 2.92 19.33 6.96
C VAL A 93 1.52 19.94 7.01
N PRO A 94 1.38 21.24 7.31
CA PRO A 94 0.10 21.92 7.19
C PRO A 94 -0.30 22.07 5.71
N LEU A 95 -1.48 21.59 5.36
CA LEU A 95 -2.15 21.89 4.10
C LEU A 95 -3.26 22.90 4.40
N LEU A 96 -3.01 24.14 4.00
CA LEU A 96 -3.95 25.25 4.18
C LEU A 96 -4.61 25.54 2.83
N ASN A 97 -5.91 25.27 2.73
CA ASN A 97 -6.69 25.66 1.58
C ASN A 97 -8.15 25.91 2.00
N PRO A 98 -8.83 26.97 1.51
CA PRO A 98 -10.22 27.24 1.84
C PRO A 98 -11.16 26.05 1.65
N ALA A 99 -10.89 25.20 0.65
CA ALA A 99 -11.72 24.03 0.32
C ALA A 99 -11.54 22.83 1.28
N VAL A 100 -10.41 22.75 2.00
CA VAL A 100 -10.07 21.60 2.87
C VAL A 100 -9.88 21.98 4.33
N GLY A 101 -9.87 23.28 4.64
CA GLY A 101 -9.57 23.83 5.96
C GLY A 101 -8.10 23.68 6.32
N ASN A 102 -7.81 23.64 7.63
CA ASN A 102 -6.48 23.34 8.15
C ASN A 102 -6.34 21.83 8.38
N ARG A 103 -5.58 21.15 7.51
CA ARG A 103 -5.30 19.71 7.64
C ARG A 103 -3.81 19.48 7.80
N LEU A 104 -3.44 18.53 8.65
CA LEU A 104 -2.09 17.99 8.61
C LEU A 104 -2.02 16.88 7.58
N ILE A 105 -0.94 16.86 6.79
CA ILE A 105 -0.66 15.83 5.81
C ILE A 105 0.70 15.20 6.05
N LYS A 106 0.80 13.95 5.62
CA LYS A 106 2.05 13.24 5.37
C LYS A 106 2.03 12.80 3.93
N TYR A 107 3.03 13.19 3.15
CA TYR A 107 3.11 12.81 1.74
C TYR A 107 4.43 12.09 1.45
N GLY A 108 4.33 10.97 0.74
CA GLY A 108 5.47 10.24 0.20
C GLY A 108 5.67 10.56 -1.27
N VAL A 109 6.91 10.79 -1.69
CA VAL A 109 7.28 10.92 -3.10
C VAL A 109 7.98 9.65 -3.54
N VAL A 110 7.64 9.14 -4.73
CA VAL A 110 8.26 7.97 -5.36
C VAL A 110 8.41 8.24 -6.86
N SER A 111 9.41 7.65 -7.51
CA SER A 111 9.47 7.70 -8.97
C SER A 111 8.34 6.87 -9.61
N THR A 112 7.78 7.33 -10.73
CA THR A 112 6.77 6.59 -11.52
C THR A 112 7.27 5.18 -11.84
N LYS A 113 8.55 5.07 -12.25
CA LYS A 113 9.22 3.79 -12.50
C LYS A 113 9.17 2.86 -11.28
N THR A 114 9.59 3.33 -10.11
CA THR A 114 9.61 2.51 -8.89
C THR A 114 8.20 2.10 -8.45
N LEU A 115 7.21 2.99 -8.58
CA LEU A 115 5.81 2.64 -8.30
C LEU A 115 5.32 1.52 -9.24
N CYS A 116 5.49 1.66 -10.55
CA CYS A 116 5.05 0.67 -11.53
C CYS A 116 5.77 -0.67 -11.35
N GLU A 117 7.07 -0.66 -11.10
CA GLU A 117 7.83 -1.88 -10.79
C GLU A 117 7.33 -2.57 -9.51
N ASP A 118 6.98 -1.80 -8.48
CA ASP A 118 6.39 -2.37 -7.27
C ASP A 118 5.04 -3.01 -7.60
N LEU A 119 4.12 -2.27 -8.24
CA LEU A 119 2.76 -2.72 -8.55
C LEU A 119 2.72 -3.98 -9.44
N THR A 120 3.61 -4.07 -10.42
CA THR A 120 3.60 -5.17 -11.41
C THR A 120 4.45 -6.36 -10.98
N ALA A 121 5.56 -6.13 -10.27
CA ALA A 121 6.53 -7.18 -9.95
C ALA A 121 6.64 -7.48 -8.45
N TRP A 122 5.99 -6.72 -7.58
CA TRP A 122 6.10 -6.82 -6.12
C TRP A 122 7.55 -6.73 -5.64
N LYS A 123 8.29 -5.77 -6.20
CA LYS A 123 9.71 -5.54 -5.89
C LYS A 123 9.93 -5.37 -4.38
N THR A 124 9.07 -4.57 -3.74
CA THR A 124 9.13 -4.24 -2.31
C THR A 124 7.85 -4.59 -1.56
N LEU A 125 6.73 -4.75 -2.27
CA LEU A 125 5.38 -4.94 -1.70
C LEU A 125 4.90 -3.78 -0.82
N TYR A 126 5.61 -2.65 -0.81
CA TYR A 126 5.31 -1.56 0.11
C TYR A 126 4.11 -0.73 -0.36
N LEU A 127 4.13 -0.24 -1.60
CA LEU A 127 3.01 0.49 -2.21
C LEU A 127 1.97 -0.47 -2.77
N SER A 128 2.42 -1.57 -3.37
CA SER A 128 1.55 -2.64 -3.85
C SER A 128 0.64 -3.16 -2.74
N GLY A 129 1.25 -3.47 -1.59
CA GLY A 129 0.52 -3.88 -0.40
C GLY A 129 -0.46 -2.82 0.08
N ARG A 130 -0.13 -1.54 -0.01
CA ARG A 130 -1.07 -0.44 0.31
C ARG A 130 -2.23 -0.39 -0.68
N MET A 131 -1.95 -0.54 -1.97
CA MET A 131 -2.93 -0.48 -3.07
C MET A 131 -3.71 -1.78 -3.29
N HIS A 132 -3.41 -2.85 -2.55
CA HIS A 132 -4.34 -3.99 -2.40
C HIS A 132 -5.57 -3.65 -1.56
N LYS A 133 -5.57 -2.51 -0.88
CA LYS A 133 -6.65 -2.02 -0.03
C LYS A 133 -7.23 -0.75 -0.62
N PRO A 134 -8.48 -0.38 -0.27
CA PRO A 134 -9.09 0.87 -0.73
C PRO A 134 -8.20 2.09 -0.51
N VAL A 135 -8.04 2.88 -1.56
CA VAL A 135 -7.34 4.18 -1.59
C VAL A 135 -8.18 5.14 -2.43
N SER A 136 -8.09 6.44 -2.15
CA SER A 136 -8.71 7.47 -2.98
C SER A 136 -7.67 7.92 -4.01
N ILE A 137 -7.82 7.47 -5.25
CA ILE A 137 -6.97 7.92 -6.36
C ILE A 137 -7.47 9.30 -6.78
N LEU A 138 -6.62 10.32 -6.63
CA LEU A 138 -6.93 11.71 -6.96
C LEU A 138 -6.53 12.05 -8.40
N SER A 139 -5.42 11.45 -8.86
CA SER A 139 -4.94 11.51 -10.24
C SER A 139 -4.06 10.30 -10.52
N ALA A 140 -4.07 9.83 -11.77
CA ALA A 140 -3.22 8.75 -12.24
C ALA A 140 -3.12 8.79 -13.77
N THR A 141 -1.96 8.44 -14.31
CA THR A 141 -1.81 8.16 -15.74
C THR A 141 -2.31 6.75 -16.08
N ASP A 142 -2.62 6.50 -17.36
CA ASP A 142 -3.10 5.21 -17.84
C ASP A 142 -2.13 4.06 -17.51
N GLY A 143 -0.82 4.31 -17.60
CA GLY A 143 0.20 3.32 -17.25
C GLY A 143 0.14 2.91 -15.78
N ILE A 144 -0.10 3.86 -14.87
CA ILE A 144 -0.23 3.59 -13.44
C ILE A 144 -1.58 2.92 -13.13
N HIS A 145 -2.64 3.28 -13.84
CA HIS A 145 -3.93 2.58 -13.76
C HIS A 145 -3.80 1.11 -14.17
N ALA A 146 -3.15 0.83 -15.30
CA ALA A 146 -2.91 -0.54 -15.77
C ALA A 146 -2.05 -1.34 -14.77
N ALA A 147 -0.95 -0.76 -14.26
CA ALA A 147 -0.12 -1.38 -13.24
C ALA A 147 -0.91 -1.68 -11.95
N SER A 148 -1.81 -0.77 -11.54
CA SER A 148 -2.68 -0.95 -10.38
C SER A 148 -3.68 -2.08 -10.60
N ALA A 149 -4.29 -2.18 -11.78
CA ALA A 149 -5.20 -3.28 -12.12
C ALA A 149 -4.48 -4.64 -12.10
N GLN A 150 -3.26 -4.70 -12.62
CA GLN A 150 -2.41 -5.90 -12.54
C GLN A 150 -2.06 -6.26 -11.09
N ASN A 151 -1.75 -5.26 -10.25
CA ASN A 151 -1.47 -5.47 -8.84
C ASN A 151 -2.64 -6.11 -8.08
N LEU A 152 -3.88 -5.71 -8.38
CA LEU A 152 -5.10 -6.30 -7.80
C LEU A 152 -5.30 -7.75 -8.26
N ALA A 153 -5.08 -8.03 -9.55
CA ALA A 153 -5.14 -9.40 -10.08
C ALA A 153 -4.12 -10.32 -9.37
N HIS A 154 -2.88 -9.87 -9.22
CA HIS A 154 -1.84 -10.59 -8.47
C HIS A 154 -2.23 -10.89 -7.02
N ALA A 155 -2.92 -9.95 -6.36
CA ALA A 155 -3.39 -10.14 -5.00
C ALA A 155 -4.48 -11.22 -4.90
N VAL A 156 -5.40 -11.25 -5.87
CA VAL A 156 -6.41 -12.31 -6.00
C VAL A 156 -5.72 -13.65 -6.23
N HIS A 157 -4.80 -13.76 -7.18
CA HIS A 157 -4.11 -15.03 -7.50
C HIS A 157 -3.35 -15.58 -6.29
N TYR A 158 -2.62 -14.72 -5.57
CA TYR A 158 -1.98 -15.10 -4.31
C TYR A 158 -3.00 -15.61 -3.27
N ALA A 159 -4.15 -14.94 -3.15
CA ALA A 159 -5.18 -15.34 -2.21
C ALA A 159 -5.77 -16.71 -2.55
N LEU A 160 -6.03 -17.00 -3.83
CA LEU A 160 -6.52 -18.29 -4.31
C LEU A 160 -5.53 -19.45 -4.03
N LEU A 161 -4.23 -19.21 -4.20
CA LEU A 161 -3.19 -20.17 -3.81
C LEU A 161 -3.15 -20.46 -2.30
N CYS A 162 -3.65 -19.53 -1.48
CA CYS A 162 -3.59 -19.62 -0.02
C CYS A 162 -4.89 -20.09 0.64
N LEU A 163 -6.04 -19.87 0.00
CA LEU A 163 -7.36 -20.19 0.53
C LEU A 163 -7.76 -21.65 0.19
N PRO A 164 -8.72 -22.23 0.92
CA PRO A 164 -9.36 -23.49 0.52
C PRO A 164 -10.20 -23.31 -0.76
N GLU A 165 -10.81 -24.40 -1.24
CA GLU A 165 -11.68 -24.37 -2.44
C GLU A 165 -12.90 -23.45 -2.26
N LYS A 166 -13.52 -23.47 -1.07
CA LYS A 166 -14.70 -22.67 -0.74
C LYS A 166 -14.38 -21.69 0.38
N PHE A 167 -14.69 -20.42 0.19
CA PHE A 167 -14.42 -19.35 1.15
C PHE A 167 -15.39 -18.19 0.96
N SER A 168 -15.57 -17.38 1.99
CA SER A 168 -16.40 -16.16 1.89
C SER A 168 -15.65 -15.00 1.23
N ARG A 169 -16.38 -13.99 0.74
CA ARG A 169 -15.77 -12.71 0.33
C ARG A 169 -14.97 -12.06 1.45
N MET A 170 -15.43 -12.18 2.70
CA MET A 170 -14.68 -11.73 3.87
C MET A 170 -13.32 -12.43 3.98
N ASP A 171 -13.26 -13.75 3.81
CA ASP A 171 -11.99 -14.50 3.85
C ASP A 171 -11.03 -14.06 2.75
N LEU A 172 -11.56 -13.80 1.55
CA LEU A 172 -10.80 -13.30 0.42
C LEU A 172 -10.16 -11.94 0.72
N PHE A 173 -10.96 -10.96 1.14
CA PHE A 173 -10.46 -9.62 1.45
C PHE A 173 -9.51 -9.60 2.65
N MET A 174 -9.77 -10.45 3.65
CA MET A 174 -8.84 -10.69 4.77
C MET A 174 -7.50 -11.26 4.29
N LYS A 175 -7.53 -12.21 3.35
CA LYS A 175 -6.30 -12.79 2.78
C LYS A 175 -5.49 -11.76 2.03
N ILE A 176 -6.16 -10.99 1.17
CA ILE A 176 -5.58 -9.93 0.34
C ILE A 176 -4.99 -8.82 1.22
N ALA A 177 -5.77 -8.25 2.14
CA ALA A 177 -5.31 -7.19 3.02
C ALA A 177 -4.14 -7.63 3.92
N GLY A 178 -4.10 -8.93 4.27
CA GLY A 178 -3.05 -9.57 5.05
C GLY A 178 -1.70 -9.73 4.33
N ILE A 179 -1.64 -9.67 3.00
CA ILE A 179 -0.39 -9.82 2.22
C ILE A 179 0.68 -8.86 2.75
N SER A 180 0.33 -7.59 2.85
CA SER A 180 1.24 -6.51 3.29
C SER A 180 1.69 -6.59 4.76
N TYR A 181 1.11 -7.50 5.54
CA TYR A 181 1.45 -7.69 6.96
C TYR A 181 2.18 -9.02 7.21
N LEU A 182 2.26 -9.89 6.20
CA LEU A 182 2.94 -11.17 6.33
C LEU A 182 4.43 -10.94 6.52
N GLY A 183 4.97 -11.26 7.70
CA GLY A 183 6.37 -11.01 8.03
C GLY A 183 6.71 -9.55 8.36
N ASP A 184 5.72 -8.66 8.45
CA ASP A 184 5.93 -7.27 8.88
C ASP A 184 6.30 -7.23 10.37
N PHE A 185 7.52 -6.81 10.69
CA PHE A 185 8.02 -6.78 12.06
C PHE A 185 7.19 -5.87 12.98
N ARG A 186 6.49 -4.87 12.43
CA ARG A 186 5.65 -3.95 13.22
C ARG A 186 4.44 -4.65 13.82
N MET A 187 3.98 -5.75 13.20
CA MET A 187 2.92 -6.59 13.74
C MET A 187 3.34 -7.34 15.01
N THR A 188 4.65 -7.52 15.24
CA THR A 188 5.19 -8.16 16.44
C THR A 188 5.39 -7.19 17.60
N PHE A 189 5.66 -5.90 17.31
CA PHE A 189 6.15 -4.95 18.33
C PHE A 189 5.28 -3.70 18.54
N GLY A 190 4.08 -3.60 17.96
CA GLY A 190 3.24 -2.43 18.26
C GLY A 190 1.96 -2.20 17.45
N GLU A 191 1.57 -3.11 16.56
CA GLU A 191 0.30 -3.03 15.83
C GLU A 191 -0.77 -3.96 16.46
N ASN A 192 -2.04 -3.56 16.35
CA ASN A 192 -3.16 -4.36 16.86
C ASN A 192 -3.22 -5.73 16.13
N PRO A 193 -3.28 -6.88 16.84
CA PRO A 193 -3.39 -8.21 16.20
C PRO A 193 -4.62 -8.36 15.28
N ARG A 194 -5.69 -7.60 15.54
CA ARG A 194 -6.92 -7.56 14.72
C ARG A 194 -6.89 -6.48 13.65
N LYS A 195 -5.75 -5.81 13.41
CA LYS A 195 -5.64 -4.69 12.46
C LYS A 195 -6.17 -5.02 11.08
N VAL A 196 -5.84 -6.20 10.53
CA VAL A 196 -6.33 -6.63 9.21
C VAL A 196 -7.86 -6.74 9.20
N ARG A 197 -8.42 -7.40 10.21
CA ARG A 197 -9.87 -7.56 10.38
C ARG A 197 -10.57 -6.21 10.47
N ASN A 198 -10.08 -5.32 11.32
CA ASN A 198 -10.65 -4.00 11.51
C ASN A 198 -10.62 -3.17 10.22
N ILE A 199 -9.57 -3.31 9.39
CA ILE A 199 -9.49 -2.63 8.10
C ILE A 199 -10.56 -3.14 7.14
N VAL A 200 -10.68 -4.46 7.01
CA VAL A 200 -11.62 -5.09 6.05
C VAL A 200 -13.06 -4.84 6.49
N GLU A 201 -13.40 -5.09 7.74
CA GLU A 201 -14.77 -4.90 8.25
C GLU A 201 -15.22 -3.43 8.12
N ALA A 202 -14.35 -2.46 8.42
CA ALA A 202 -14.70 -1.04 8.32
C ALA A 202 -14.80 -0.53 6.88
N ASN A 203 -14.25 -1.24 5.89
CA ASN A 203 -14.20 -0.81 4.49
C ASN A 203 -14.77 -1.85 3.53
N TYR A 204 -15.61 -2.77 4.03
CA TYR A 204 -16.09 -3.92 3.27
C TYR A 204 -16.74 -3.53 1.93
N PRO A 205 -17.64 -2.53 1.85
CA PRO A 205 -18.20 -2.09 0.58
C PRO A 205 -17.14 -1.60 -0.42
N ALA A 206 -16.13 -0.86 0.06
CA ALA A 206 -15.05 -0.36 -0.79
C ALA A 206 -14.13 -1.49 -1.29
N PHE A 207 -13.96 -2.58 -0.53
CA PHE A 207 -13.30 -3.79 -1.03
C PHE A 207 -14.15 -4.49 -2.10
N GLN A 208 -15.47 -4.56 -1.92
CA GLN A 208 -16.37 -5.15 -2.92
C GLN A 208 -16.28 -4.41 -4.24
N GLU A 209 -16.31 -3.07 -4.20
CA GLU A 209 -16.13 -2.21 -5.38
C GLU A 209 -14.74 -2.39 -6.02
N LEU A 210 -13.67 -2.30 -5.21
CA LEU A 210 -12.29 -2.38 -5.69
C LEU A 210 -11.99 -3.68 -6.46
N TYR A 211 -12.57 -4.81 -6.03
CA TYR A 211 -12.32 -6.12 -6.63
C TYR A 211 -13.47 -6.61 -7.53
N GLN A 212 -14.55 -5.84 -7.70
CA GLN A 212 -15.75 -6.31 -8.40
C GLN A 212 -15.44 -6.90 -9.78
N SER A 213 -14.74 -6.12 -10.61
CA SER A 213 -14.38 -6.52 -11.98
C SER A 213 -13.41 -7.69 -12.01
N HIS A 214 -12.43 -7.71 -11.10
CA HIS A 214 -11.48 -8.83 -10.99
C HIS A 214 -12.15 -10.13 -10.56
N LEU A 215 -13.20 -10.10 -9.76
CA LEU A 215 -13.93 -11.30 -9.35
C LEU A 215 -14.94 -11.76 -10.39
N GLN A 216 -15.62 -10.84 -11.07
CA GLN A 216 -16.59 -11.16 -12.12
C GLN A 216 -15.93 -11.73 -13.37
N ASN A 217 -14.74 -11.25 -13.72
CA ASN A 217 -14.03 -11.66 -14.94
C ASN A 217 -12.97 -12.74 -14.69
N SER A 218 -12.84 -13.25 -13.45
CA SER A 218 -11.83 -14.26 -13.13
C SER A 218 -12.22 -15.63 -13.70
N PRO A 219 -11.34 -16.30 -14.46
CA PRO A 219 -11.55 -17.70 -14.86
C PRO A 219 -11.30 -18.67 -13.69
N PHE A 220 -10.82 -18.18 -12.54
CA PHE A 220 -10.37 -19.01 -11.41
C PHE A 220 -11.37 -19.11 -10.26
N LEU A 221 -12.52 -18.45 -10.39
CA LEU A 221 -13.45 -18.20 -9.30
C LEU A 221 -14.86 -18.05 -9.84
N SER A 222 -15.84 -18.64 -9.15
CA SER A 222 -17.26 -18.39 -9.38
C SER A 222 -18.01 -18.24 -8.05
N PRO A 223 -19.15 -17.53 -8.02
CA PRO A 223 -20.08 -17.59 -6.89
C PRO A 223 -20.57 -19.04 -6.67
N SER A 224 -20.84 -19.40 -5.42
CA SER A 224 -21.51 -20.67 -5.11
C SER A 224 -22.99 -20.61 -5.54
N LEU A 225 -23.51 -21.73 -6.05
CA LEU A 225 -24.92 -21.85 -6.43
C LEU A 225 -25.88 -21.72 -5.23
N SER A 226 -25.42 -22.05 -4.03
CA SER A 226 -26.23 -22.08 -2.81
C SER A 226 -26.19 -20.78 -2.00
N ASP A 227 -25.14 -19.96 -2.18
CA ASP A 227 -24.90 -18.75 -1.40
C ASP A 227 -23.97 -17.80 -2.18
N ASN A 228 -24.50 -16.63 -2.55
CA ASN A 228 -23.78 -15.63 -3.35
C ASN A 228 -22.61 -14.95 -2.59
N ASP A 229 -22.54 -15.08 -1.26
CA ASP A 229 -21.40 -14.58 -0.47
C ASP A 229 -20.24 -15.59 -0.38
N ILE A 230 -20.52 -16.85 -0.74
CA ILE A 230 -19.51 -17.90 -0.88
C ILE A 230 -18.96 -17.91 -2.29
N LEU A 231 -17.64 -17.94 -2.38
CA LEU A 231 -16.90 -18.10 -3.62
C LEU A 231 -16.29 -19.51 -3.67
N VAL A 232 -16.30 -20.08 -4.86
CA VAL A 232 -15.71 -21.39 -5.17
C VAL A 232 -14.55 -21.17 -6.14
N SER A 233 -13.36 -21.61 -5.76
CA SER A 233 -12.18 -21.55 -6.61
C SER A 233 -11.87 -22.90 -7.22
N ASN A 234 -11.58 -22.92 -8.52
CA ASN A 234 -11.08 -24.08 -9.24
C ASN A 234 -9.56 -24.28 -9.10
N ALA A 235 -8.87 -23.52 -8.23
CA ALA A 235 -7.44 -23.66 -7.93
C ALA A 235 -7.06 -25.01 -7.28
N VAL A 236 -8.03 -25.90 -7.05
CA VAL A 236 -7.81 -27.30 -6.71
C VAL A 236 -7.30 -28.11 -7.90
N SER A 237 -7.67 -27.72 -9.12
CA SER A 237 -7.14 -28.30 -10.35
C SER A 237 -5.64 -28.08 -10.46
N PRO A 238 -4.82 -29.12 -10.73
CA PRO A 238 -3.38 -28.97 -10.93
C PRO A 238 -3.00 -27.98 -12.05
N THR A 239 -3.78 -27.94 -13.13
CA THR A 239 -3.54 -27.04 -14.27
C THR A 239 -3.73 -25.58 -13.86
N VAL A 240 -4.88 -25.26 -13.26
CA VAL A 240 -5.18 -23.93 -12.75
C VAL A 240 -4.20 -23.51 -11.66
N HIS A 241 -3.83 -24.42 -10.76
CA HIS A 241 -2.86 -24.14 -9.72
C HIS A 241 -1.49 -23.73 -10.30
N THR A 242 -1.06 -24.39 -11.38
CA THR A 242 0.17 -24.05 -12.09
C THR A 242 0.06 -22.69 -12.78
N GLU A 243 -1.07 -22.41 -13.45
CA GLU A 243 -1.35 -21.11 -14.06
C GLU A 243 -1.34 -19.96 -13.04
N LEU A 244 -1.91 -20.18 -11.85
CA LEU A 244 -1.87 -19.22 -10.74
C LEU A 244 -0.44 -19.00 -10.22
N LEU A 245 0.41 -20.04 -10.17
CA LEU A 245 1.82 -19.91 -9.79
C LEU A 245 2.63 -19.15 -10.83
N ASP A 246 2.35 -19.35 -12.12
CA ASP A 246 3.07 -18.69 -13.21
C ASP A 246 2.63 -17.24 -13.44
N SER A 247 1.39 -16.92 -13.06
CA SER A 247 0.90 -15.54 -13.03
C SER A 247 1.36 -14.74 -11.81
N LEU A 248 2.13 -15.33 -10.88
CA LEU A 248 2.68 -14.59 -9.74
C LEU A 248 3.61 -13.45 -10.20
N PRO A 249 3.67 -12.34 -9.44
CA PRO A 249 4.63 -11.27 -9.70
C PRO A 249 6.07 -11.79 -9.75
N ALA A 250 6.85 -11.31 -10.71
CA ALA A 250 8.17 -11.85 -11.04
C ALA A 250 9.13 -11.96 -9.83
N ASN A 251 9.07 -11.01 -8.87
CA ASN A 251 9.91 -11.03 -7.67
C ASN A 251 9.53 -12.18 -6.71
N VAL A 252 8.25 -12.47 -6.58
CA VAL A 252 7.74 -13.61 -5.78
C VAL A 252 8.02 -14.91 -6.52
N ALA A 253 7.67 -14.97 -7.80
CA ALA A 253 7.84 -16.12 -8.65
C ALA A 253 9.30 -16.63 -8.62
N ARG A 254 10.29 -15.72 -8.70
CA ARG A 254 11.73 -16.05 -8.60
C ARG A 254 12.13 -16.62 -7.24
N ARG A 255 11.52 -16.16 -6.14
CA ARG A 255 11.80 -16.62 -4.77
C ARG A 255 11.16 -17.96 -4.44
N VAL A 256 10.04 -18.28 -5.08
CA VAL A 256 9.39 -19.58 -4.89
C VAL A 256 10.26 -20.69 -5.44
N GLY A 257 10.99 -20.46 -6.55
CA GLY A 257 11.82 -21.48 -7.20
C GLY A 257 11.00 -22.42 -8.10
N SER A 258 11.60 -22.96 -9.16
CA SER A 258 10.89 -23.82 -10.12
C SER A 258 10.51 -25.18 -9.50
N ALA A 259 11.36 -25.73 -8.64
CA ALA A 259 11.12 -27.02 -7.99
C ALA A 259 9.91 -26.95 -7.04
N GLU A 260 9.77 -25.89 -6.27
CA GLU A 260 8.63 -25.74 -5.36
C GLU A 260 7.31 -25.41 -6.08
N ARG A 261 7.35 -24.90 -7.32
CA ARG A 261 6.14 -24.73 -8.14
C ARG A 261 5.60 -26.07 -8.66
N LEU A 262 6.48 -27.03 -8.90
CA LEU A 262 6.14 -28.38 -9.33
C LEU A 262 5.83 -29.33 -8.17
N ALA A 263 6.05 -28.88 -6.93
CA ALA A 263 5.76 -29.64 -5.72
C ALA A 263 4.24 -29.68 -5.43
N ASP A 264 3.84 -30.56 -4.50
CA ASP A 264 2.45 -30.59 -4.02
C ASP A 264 1.98 -29.21 -3.52
N ARG A 265 0.68 -28.96 -3.64
CA ARG A 265 0.01 -27.68 -3.33
C ARG A 265 0.35 -27.15 -1.93
N LYS A 266 0.49 -28.04 -0.93
CA LYS A 266 0.83 -27.62 0.43
C LYS A 266 2.24 -27.04 0.52
N VAL A 267 3.18 -27.60 -0.23
CA VAL A 267 4.57 -27.11 -0.32
C VAL A 267 4.60 -25.79 -1.09
N ALA A 268 3.97 -25.74 -2.26
CA ALA A 268 3.88 -24.53 -3.08
C ALA A 268 3.28 -23.35 -2.29
N LYS A 269 2.15 -23.56 -1.61
CA LYS A 269 1.52 -22.56 -0.74
C LYS A 269 2.49 -22.02 0.32
N LYS A 270 3.20 -22.89 1.04
CA LYS A 270 4.18 -22.48 2.05
C LYS A 270 5.34 -21.70 1.43
N SER A 271 5.81 -22.09 0.26
CA SER A 271 6.88 -21.40 -0.46
C SER A 271 6.46 -20.00 -0.92
N VAL A 272 5.26 -19.86 -1.48
CA VAL A 272 4.66 -18.58 -1.87
C VAL A 272 4.52 -17.65 -0.65
N GLN A 273 4.01 -18.17 0.47
CA GLN A 273 3.91 -17.40 1.71
C GLN A 273 5.29 -16.95 2.24
N ARG A 274 6.28 -17.83 2.26
CA ARG A 274 7.66 -17.49 2.67
C ARG A 274 8.28 -16.44 1.75
N ALA A 275 8.09 -16.55 0.44
CA ALA A 275 8.57 -15.59 -0.53
C ALA A 275 8.00 -14.19 -0.27
N VAL A 276 6.67 -14.07 -0.12
CA VAL A 276 6.00 -12.81 0.21
C VAL A 276 6.48 -12.27 1.57
N ALA A 277 6.54 -13.12 2.59
CA ALA A 277 6.99 -12.73 3.93
C ALA A 277 8.40 -12.14 3.93
N SER A 278 9.31 -12.72 3.14
CA SER A 278 10.70 -12.26 3.03
C SER A 278 10.79 -10.85 2.42
N VAL A 279 9.97 -10.55 1.41
CA VAL A 279 9.93 -9.23 0.76
C VAL A 279 9.39 -8.20 1.75
N VAL A 280 8.23 -8.46 2.35
CA VAL A 280 7.58 -7.55 3.31
C VAL A 280 8.48 -7.30 4.53
N ASN A 281 9.12 -8.33 5.09
CA ASN A 281 10.01 -8.19 6.24
C ASN A 281 11.18 -7.24 5.96
N ARG A 282 11.83 -7.39 4.80
CA ARG A 282 12.98 -6.57 4.40
C ARG A 282 12.59 -5.09 4.26
N TYR A 283 11.48 -4.82 3.57
CA TYR A 283 11.11 -3.44 3.23
C TYR A 283 10.31 -2.72 4.32
N SER A 284 9.55 -3.44 5.14
CA SER A 284 8.95 -2.84 6.34
C SER A 284 10.02 -2.30 7.31
N ARG A 285 11.08 -3.07 7.55
CA ARG A 285 12.21 -2.68 8.43
C ARG A 285 12.99 -1.49 7.86
N SER A 286 13.52 -1.63 6.64
CA SER A 286 14.36 -0.59 6.02
C SER A 286 13.60 0.73 5.84
N GLN A 287 12.32 0.69 5.47
CA GLN A 287 11.52 1.91 5.35
C GLN A 287 11.21 2.54 6.73
N SER A 288 11.03 1.73 7.78
CA SER A 288 10.81 2.26 9.14
C SER A 288 12.06 2.95 9.67
N ILE A 289 13.25 2.36 9.46
CA ILE A 289 14.54 2.99 9.80
C ILE A 289 14.70 4.29 9.02
N LYS A 290 14.46 4.27 7.71
CA LYS A 290 14.54 5.47 6.87
C LYS A 290 13.62 6.58 7.37
N GLY A 291 12.38 6.25 7.71
CA GLY A 291 11.40 7.23 8.20
C GLY A 291 11.86 7.95 9.48
N ILE A 292 12.57 7.25 10.38
CA ILE A 292 13.12 7.85 11.60
C ILE A 292 14.23 8.86 11.25
N VAL A 293 15.11 8.50 10.32
CA VAL A 293 16.23 9.34 9.88
C VAL A 293 15.73 10.57 9.13
N THR A 294 14.80 10.39 8.19
CA THR A 294 14.36 11.49 7.28
C THR A 294 13.40 12.47 7.93
N ALA A 295 12.57 12.05 8.89
CA ALA A 295 11.70 12.97 9.61
C ALA A 295 12.49 13.89 10.57
N GLY A 296 13.72 13.52 10.94
CA GLY A 296 14.55 14.20 11.94
C GLY A 296 14.13 13.86 13.37
N ALA A 297 15.08 13.91 14.31
CA ALA A 297 14.89 13.42 15.69
C ALA A 297 13.62 13.97 16.38
N VAL A 298 13.32 15.26 16.23
CA VAL A 298 12.19 15.92 16.90
C VAL A 298 10.84 15.44 16.36
N LYS A 299 10.64 15.43 15.03
CA LYS A 299 9.36 14.99 14.43
C LYS A 299 9.17 13.48 14.56
N SER A 300 10.25 12.71 14.53
CA SER A 300 10.23 11.26 14.79
C SER A 300 9.75 10.96 16.21
N VAL A 301 10.23 11.70 17.22
CA VAL A 301 9.76 11.55 18.62
C VAL A 301 8.28 11.90 18.74
N VAL A 302 7.82 13.02 18.17
CA VAL A 302 6.39 13.39 18.21
C VAL A 302 5.50 12.35 17.51
N TYR A 303 5.90 11.87 16.33
CA TYR A 303 5.15 10.86 15.57
C TYR A 303 5.09 9.52 16.29
N VAL A 304 6.23 9.05 16.83
CA VAL A 304 6.29 7.82 17.62
C VAL A 304 5.50 7.95 18.91
N ALA A 305 5.57 9.09 19.60
CA ALA A 305 4.80 9.37 20.81
C ALA A 305 3.28 9.35 20.54
N GLN A 306 2.81 9.98 19.46
CA GLN A 306 1.40 9.92 19.06
C GLN A 306 0.95 8.48 18.74
N LYS A 307 1.83 7.67 18.14
CA LYS A 307 1.53 6.27 17.82
C LYS A 307 1.47 5.41 19.09
N LEU A 308 2.43 5.58 20.00
CA LEU A 308 2.47 4.86 21.29
C LEU A 308 1.30 5.27 22.20
N GLN A 309 0.93 6.55 22.24
CA GLN A 309 -0.24 7.01 22.99
C GLN A 309 -1.51 6.33 22.50
N ARG A 310 -1.69 6.17 21.18
CA ARG A 310 -2.83 5.45 20.60
C ARG A 310 -2.83 3.95 20.94
N THR A 311 -1.67 3.32 20.99
CA THR A 311 -1.56 1.88 21.26
C THR A 311 -1.72 1.54 22.75
N TYR A 312 -1.22 2.38 23.66
CA TYR A 312 -1.14 2.05 25.10
C TYR A 312 -2.13 2.81 25.99
N PHE A 313 -2.61 3.99 25.57
CA PHE A 313 -3.41 4.87 26.43
C PHE A 313 -4.86 5.06 25.97
N LYS A 314 -5.30 4.38 24.90
CA LYS A 314 -6.71 4.19 24.58
C LYS A 314 -7.10 2.73 24.81
N ARG A 315 -7.34 2.38 26.08
CA ARG A 315 -8.26 1.30 26.45
C ARG A 315 -9.66 1.87 26.53
#